data_AF-A0A1G1WFJ6-F1
#
_entry.id   AF-A0A1G1WFJ6-F1
#
_cell.length_a   1.000
_cell.length_b   1.000
_cell.length_c   1.000
_cell.angle_alpha   90.00
_cell.angle_beta   90.00
_cell.angle_gamma   90.00
#
_symmetry.space_group_name_H-M   'P 1'
#
loop_
_entity.id
_entity.type
_entity.pdbx_description
1 polymer ?
#
loop_
_entity_poly.entity_id
_entity_poly.type
_entity_poly.pdbx_seq_one_letter_code
_entity_poly.pdbx_strand_id
1 'polypeptide(L)'
;MDKDQSFNPLEGANRHKYYREHLLQYGLLVVAFIASLATLFQLKVFIWKVGIVSALALFYLVFGVWHHFEEKNHTRGHFLEYLLVAAIIFAVLFSIFLS
;
A
#
# COMPACT_ATOMS: atom_id res chain seq x y z
N MET A 1 41.20 11.71 0.21
CA MET A 1 41.38 10.83 -0.96
C MET A 1 40.05 10.17 -1.21
N ASP A 2 39.29 10.77 -2.12
CA ASP A 2 38.05 10.25 -2.67
C ASP A 2 38.28 8.86 -3.22
N LYS A 3 37.59 7.87 -2.65
CA LYS A 3 37.48 6.55 -3.26
C LYS A 3 36.35 6.60 -4.26
N ASP A 4 36.74 6.54 -5.53
CA ASP A 4 35.95 6.17 -6.70
C ASP A 4 34.47 5.90 -6.42
N GLN A 5 33.65 6.95 -6.57
CA GLN A 5 32.28 6.76 -7.00
C GLN A 5 32.33 6.37 -8.49
N SER A 6 32.72 5.13 -8.79
CA SER A 6 32.52 4.56 -10.11
C SER A 6 31.01 4.46 -10.31
N PHE A 7 30.42 5.51 -10.89
CA PHE A 7 29.01 5.57 -11.25
C PHE A 7 28.79 4.43 -12.25
N ASN A 8 28.25 3.30 -11.80
CA ASN A 8 27.97 2.17 -12.67
C ASN A 8 26.64 2.49 -13.38
N PRO A 9 26.64 2.92 -14.66
CA PRO A 9 25.43 3.40 -15.33
C PRO A 9 24.33 2.33 -15.40
N LEU A 10 24.73 1.05 -15.34
CA LEU A 10 23.83 -0.10 -15.26
C LEU A 10 23.09 -0.21 -13.90
N GLU A 11 23.70 0.21 -12.79
CA GLU A 11 23.03 0.31 -11.49
C GLU A 11 22.02 1.47 -11.44
N GLY A 12 22.37 2.62 -12.04
CA GLY A 12 21.48 3.78 -12.12
C GLY A 12 20.25 3.52 -13.00
N ALA A 13 20.44 2.89 -14.17
CA ALA A 13 19.36 2.53 -15.07
C ALA A 13 18.41 1.48 -14.46
N ASN A 14 18.94 0.46 -13.76
CA ASN A 14 18.12 -0.51 -13.05
C ASN A 14 17.37 0.11 -11.86
N ARG A 15 18.00 1.02 -11.11
CA ARG A 15 17.31 1.75 -10.03
C ARG A 15 16.17 2.62 -10.55
N HIS A 16 16.35 3.31 -11.68
CA HIS A 16 15.26 4.09 -12.29
C HIS A 16 14.09 3.23 -12.75
N LYS A 17 14.36 2.06 -13.34
CA LYS A 17 13.31 1.13 -13.74
C LYS A 17 12.55 0.58 -12.53
N TYR A 18 13.28 0.17 -11.48
CA TYR A 18 12.71 -0.29 -10.20
C TYR A 18 11.82 0.80 -9.55
N TYR A 19 12.35 2.02 -9.40
CA TYR A 19 11.58 3.13 -8.84
C TYR A 19 10.30 3.41 -9.64
N ARG A 20 10.38 3.37 -10.97
CA ARG A 20 9.23 3.68 -11.84
C ARG A 20 8.14 2.62 -11.75
N GLU A 21 8.51 1.34 -11.64
CA GLU A 21 7.56 0.24 -11.45
C GLU A 21 6.83 0.38 -10.10
N HIS A 22 7.56 0.67 -9.02
CA HIS A 22 6.94 0.88 -7.71
C HIS A 22 6.11 2.17 -7.62
N LEU A 23 6.52 3.25 -8.28
CA LEU A 23 5.79 4.52 -8.27
C LEU A 23 4.37 4.36 -8.85
N LEU A 24 4.22 3.53 -9.89
CA LEU A 24 2.90 3.20 -10.45
C LEU A 24 2.06 2.37 -9.45
N GLN A 25 2.66 1.40 -8.77
CA GLN A 25 1.97 0.59 -7.77
C GLN A 25 1.46 1.45 -6.59
N TYR A 26 2.33 2.32 -6.05
CA TYR A 26 1.95 3.26 -4.98
C TYR A 26 0.96 4.31 -5.46
N GLY A 27 1.09 4.80 -6.70
CA GLY A 27 0.13 5.72 -7.30
C GLY A 27 -1.27 5.11 -7.39
N LEU A 28 -1.37 3.85 -7.83
CA LEU A 28 -2.64 3.13 -7.90
C LEU A 28 -3.26 2.93 -6.51
N LEU A 29 -2.43 2.57 -5.51
CA LEU A 29 -2.87 2.43 -4.12
C LEU A 29 -3.48 3.73 -3.59
N VAL A 30 -2.81 4.86 -3.81
CA VAL A 30 -3.29 6.19 -3.37
C VAL A 30 -4.59 6.56 -4.08
N VAL A 31 -4.68 6.36 -5.39
CA VAL A 31 -5.90 6.65 -6.17
C VAL A 31 -7.07 5.79 -5.70
N ALA A 32 -6.86 4.49 -5.50
CA ALA A 32 -7.87 3.58 -4.99
C ALA A 32 -8.32 3.99 -3.58
N PHE A 33 -7.39 4.42 -2.73
CA PHE A 33 -7.70 4.90 -1.38
C PHE A 33 -8.56 6.15 -1.39
N ILE A 34 -8.18 7.18 -2.16
CA ILE A 34 -8.93 8.44 -2.29
C ILE A 34 -10.32 8.20 -2.88
N ALA A 35 -10.43 7.39 -3.93
CA ALA A 35 -11.71 7.05 -4.55
C ALA A 35 -12.65 6.34 -3.56
N SER A 36 -12.10 5.43 -2.75
CA SER A 36 -12.87 4.73 -1.73
C SER A 36 -13.35 5.66 -0.63
N LEU A 37 -12.49 6.59 -0.17
CA LEU A 37 -12.89 7.63 0.79
C LEU A 37 -14.01 8.51 0.22
N ALA A 38 -13.86 9.01 -1.01
CA ALA A 38 -14.88 9.82 -1.67
C ALA A 38 -16.23 9.07 -1.74
N THR A 39 -16.19 7.78 -2.04
CA THR A 39 -17.38 6.92 -2.09
C THR A 39 -18.00 6.75 -0.71
N LEU A 40 -17.20 6.52 0.34
CA LEU A 40 -17.66 6.38 1.74
C LEU A 40 -18.36 7.64 2.26
N PHE A 41 -17.92 8.83 1.85
CA PHE A 41 -18.58 10.09 2.19
C PHE A 41 -19.96 10.26 1.54
N GLN A 42 -20.16 9.71 0.34
CA GLN A 42 -21.43 9.84 -0.40
C GLN A 42 -22.43 8.73 -0.08
N LEU A 43 -21.94 7.54 0.30
CA LEU A 43 -22.77 6.41 0.65
C LEU A 43 -23.51 6.65 1.95
N LYS A 44 -24.84 6.49 1.92
CA LYS A 44 -25.69 6.55 3.11
C LYS A 44 -25.93 5.17 3.74
N VAL A 45 -25.84 4.13 2.92
CA VAL A 45 -26.21 2.77 3.32
C VAL A 45 -25.07 2.10 4.11
N PHE A 46 -25.36 1.73 5.34
CA PHE A 46 -24.40 1.16 6.29
C PHE A 46 -23.70 -0.11 5.76
N ILE A 47 -24.46 -1.07 5.22
CA ILE A 47 -23.88 -2.36 4.78
C ILE A 47 -22.83 -2.18 3.67
N TRP A 48 -23.05 -1.21 2.78
CA TRP A 48 -22.10 -0.89 1.71
C TRP A 48 -20.84 -0.21 2.25
N LYS A 49 -20.95 0.62 3.30
CA LYS A 49 -19.78 1.19 3.98
C LYS A 49 -18.94 0.09 4.64
N VAL A 50 -19.56 -0.89 5.29
CA VAL A 50 -18.86 -2.02 5.92
C VAL A 50 -18.06 -2.78 4.84
N GLY A 51 -18.72 -3.05 3.71
CA GLY A 51 -18.10 -3.73 2.58
C GLY A 51 -16.87 -2.99 2.05
N ILE A 52 -16.98 -1.67 1.83
CA ILE A 52 -15.87 -0.86 1.31
C ILE A 52 -14.72 -0.77 2.32
N VAL A 53 -15.00 -0.51 3.60
CA VAL A 53 -13.95 -0.43 4.63
C VAL A 53 -13.21 -1.77 4.79
N SER A 54 -13.95 -2.88 4.80
CA SER A 54 -13.36 -4.22 4.87
C SER A 54 -12.53 -4.54 3.62
N ALA A 55 -13.05 -4.21 2.44
CA ALA A 55 -12.35 -4.41 1.17
C ALA A 55 -11.06 -3.59 1.09
N LEU A 56 -11.08 -2.34 1.56
CA LEU A 56 -9.90 -1.47 1.63
C LEU A 56 -8.81 -2.03 2.54
N ALA A 57 -9.18 -2.49 3.74
CA ALA A 57 -8.23 -3.06 4.68
C ALA A 57 -7.60 -4.35 4.14
N LEU A 58 -8.41 -5.24 3.55
CA LEU A 58 -7.94 -6.45 2.90
C LEU A 58 -7.07 -6.14 1.69
N PHE A 59 -7.46 -5.17 0.87
CA PHE A 59 -6.68 -4.74 -0.29
C PHE A 59 -5.31 -4.23 0.13
N TYR A 60 -5.23 -3.40 1.18
CA TYR A 60 -3.96 -2.92 1.72
C TYR A 60 -3.08 -4.07 2.20
N LEU A 61 -3.64 -5.04 2.93
CA LEU A 61 -2.91 -6.21 3.41
C LEU A 61 -2.37 -7.06 2.24
N VAL A 62 -3.22 -7.38 1.27
CA VAL A 62 -2.84 -8.17 0.09
C VAL A 62 -1.78 -7.43 -0.72
N PHE A 63 -1.94 -6.12 -0.92
CA PHE A 63 -0.97 -5.31 -1.63
C PHE A 63 0.38 -5.25 -0.92
N GLY A 64 0.40 -5.02 0.41
CA GLY A 64 1.64 -4.99 1.19
C GLY A 64 2.39 -6.32 1.15
N VAL A 65 1.67 -7.43 1.29
CA VAL A 65 2.25 -8.77 1.19
C VAL A 65 2.75 -9.06 -0.24
N TRP A 66 1.96 -8.75 -1.26
CA TRP A 66 2.34 -8.95 -2.67
C TRP A 66 3.58 -8.14 -3.05
N HIS A 67 3.59 -6.85 -2.73
CA HIS A 67 4.71 -5.96 -3.02
C HIS A 67 6.00 -6.48 -2.36
N HIS A 68 5.90 -6.95 -1.12
CA HIS A 68 7.05 -7.50 -0.42
C HIS A 68 7.52 -8.87 -0.95
N PHE A 69 6.62 -9.67 -1.53
CA PHE A 69 6.99 -10.88 -2.28
C PHE A 69 7.80 -10.54 -3.54
N GLU A 70 7.44 -9.48 -4.26
CA GLU A 70 8.21 -8.99 -5.42
C GLU A 70 9.63 -8.56 -5.02
N GLU A 71 9.80 -7.97 -3.83
CA GLU A 71 11.11 -7.57 -3.28
C GLU A 71 11.96 -8.75 -2.75
N LYS A 72 11.48 -10.00 -2.85
CA LYS A 72 12.19 -11.25 -2.49
C LYS A 72 12.73 -11.32 -1.05
N ASN A 73 12.23 -10.51 -0.12
CA ASN A 73 12.81 -10.39 1.22
C ASN A 73 11.87 -10.98 2.30
N HIS A 74 11.58 -12.28 2.23
CA HIS A 74 10.48 -12.86 3.01
C HIS A 74 10.85 -13.15 4.47
N THR A 75 10.83 -12.13 5.33
CA THR A 75 10.89 -12.28 6.79
C THR A 75 9.47 -12.27 7.36
N ARG A 76 9.06 -13.33 8.09
CA ARG A 76 7.72 -13.44 8.72
C ARG A 76 7.30 -12.23 9.56
N GLY A 77 8.26 -11.43 10.04
CA GLY A 77 7.99 -10.18 10.77
C GLY A 77 7.24 -9.14 9.94
N HIS A 78 7.54 -8.99 8.65
CA HIS A 78 6.92 -7.98 7.81
C HIS A 78 5.43 -8.25 7.54
N PHE A 79 5.03 -9.52 7.47
CA PHE A 79 3.61 -9.87 7.37
C PHE A 79 2.80 -9.34 8.58
N LEU A 80 3.34 -9.47 9.79
CA LEU A 80 2.69 -8.95 11.00
C LEU A 80 2.62 -7.43 11.00
N GLU A 81 3.64 -6.75 10.48
CA GLU A 81 3.62 -5.29 10.31
C GLU A 81 2.48 -4.86 9.37
N TYR A 82 2.35 -5.51 8.19
CA TYR A 82 1.26 -5.20 7.27
C TYR A 82 -0.12 -5.53 7.84
N LEU A 83 -0.24 -6.63 8.59
CA LEU A 83 -1.48 -6.99 9.27
C LEU A 83 -1.88 -5.95 10.32
N LEU A 84 -0.92 -5.48 11.12
CA LEU A 84 -1.14 -4.42 12.10
C LEU A 84 -1.57 -3.12 11.44
N VAL A 85 -0.90 -2.71 10.37
CA VAL A 85 -1.25 -1.48 9.65
C VAL A 85 -2.64 -1.61 9.01
N ALA A 86 -2.96 -2.75 8.39
CA ALA A 86 -4.29 -3.02 7.84
C ALA A 86 -5.38 -2.97 8.93
N ALA A 87 -5.12 -3.51 10.12
CA ALA A 87 -6.03 -3.44 11.25
C ALA A 87 -6.23 -2.01 11.76
N ILE A 88 -5.17 -1.19 11.80
CA ILE A 88 -5.26 0.23 12.18
C ILE A 88 -6.11 0.99 11.15
N ILE A 89 -5.85 0.80 9.85
CA ILE A 89 -6.65 1.41 8.77
C ILE A 89 -8.11 1.03 8.92
N PHE A 90 -8.39 -0.27 9.13
CA PHE A 90 -9.75 -0.75 9.35
C PHE A 90 -10.41 -0.07 10.55
N ALA A 91 -9.75 -0.06 11.71
CA ALA A 91 -10.28 0.53 12.94
C ALA A 91 -10.60 2.02 12.77
N VAL A 92 -9.67 2.79 12.18
CA VAL A 92 -9.85 4.23 11.94
C VAL A 92 -11.02 4.48 10.99
N LEU A 93 -11.08 3.79 9.85
CA LEU A 93 -12.16 3.96 8.89
C LEU A 93 -13.51 3.50 9.44
N PHE A 94 -13.52 2.42 10.23
CA PHE A 94 -14.71 1.95 10.92
C PHE A 94 -15.21 3.02 11.89
N SER A 95 -14.36 3.56 12.75
CA SER A 95 -14.75 4.61 13.70
C SER A 95 -15.24 5.88 13.01
N ILE A 96 -14.66 6.29 11.89
CA ILE A 96 -15.05 7.54 11.22
C ILE A 96 -16.38 7.38 10.45
N PHE A 97 -16.57 6.27 9.74
CA PHE A 97 -17.65 6.13 8.77
C PHE A 97 -18.81 5.23 9.23
N LEU A 98 -18.60 4.43 10.26
CA LEU A 98 -19.52 3.38 10.73
C LEU A 98 -19.87 3.45 12.22
N SER A 99 -19.29 4.35 13.01
CA SER A 99 -19.82 4.69 14.35
C SER A 99 -20.87 5.78 14.22
#